data_AF-X1G4Y3-F1
#
_entry.id   AF-X1G4Y3-F1
#
_cell.length_a   1.000
_cell.length_b   1.000
_cell.length_c   1.000
_cell.angle_alpha   90.00
_cell.angle_beta   90.00
_cell.angle_gamma   90.00
#
_symmetry.space_group_name_H-M   'P 1'
#
loop_
_entity.id
_entity.type
_entity.pdbx_description
1 polymer ?
#
loop_
_entity_poly.entity_id
_entity_poly.type
_entity_poly.pdbx_seq_one_letter_code
_entity_poly.pdbx_strand_id
1 'polypeptide(L)' 'MPDLPPLTLNIAGLSIDEIKEVAKKIREIEQRNPERDFLIWISGTESMETKEAVELLKEIFPRM' A
#
# COMPACT_ATOMS: atom_id res chain seq x y z
N MET A 1 0.32 9.99 -20.45
CA MET A 1 -0.38 9.72 -19.18
C MET A 1 -1.23 8.49 -19.39
N PRO A 2 -1.31 7.55 -18.45
CA PRO A 2 -2.24 6.43 -18.57
C PRO A 2 -3.67 6.95 -18.81
N ASP A 3 -4.41 6.29 -19.70
CA ASP A 3 -5.79 6.71 -20.08
C ASP A 3 -6.79 6.57 -18.93
N LEU A 4 -6.42 5.85 -17.88
CA LEU A 4 -7.19 5.69 -16.66
C LEU A 4 -6.46 6.35 -15.49
N PRO A 5 -7.14 7.22 -14.71
CA PRO A 5 -6.56 7.72 -13.48
C PRO A 5 -6.30 6.55 -12.52
N PRO A 6 -5.23 6.64 -11.69
CA PRO A 6 -4.94 5.60 -10.71
C PRO A 6 -6.14 5.41 -9.79
N LEU A 7 -6.36 4.17 -9.35
CA LEU A 7 -7.34 3.91 -8.30
C LEU A 7 -6.75 4.42 -6.98
N THR A 8 -7.31 5.50 -6.45
CA THR A 8 -6.87 6.07 -5.17
C THR A 8 -7.62 5.44 -4.01
N LEU A 9 -6.88 4.83 -3.08
CA LEU A 9 -7.40 4.37 -1.80
C LEU A 9 -6.87 5.28 -0.68
N ASN A 10 -7.77 5.80 0.15
CA ASN A 10 -7.40 6.51 1.37
C ASN A 10 -7.80 5.66 2.57
N ILE A 11 -6.80 5.23 3.32
CA ILE A 11 -6.91 4.35 4.49
C ILE A 11 -6.55 5.19 5.70
N ALA A 12 -7.47 5.33 6.65
CA ALA A 12 -7.27 6.10 7.87
C ALA A 12 -7.82 5.36 9.09
N GLY A 13 -7.17 5.52 10.24
CA GLY A 13 -7.64 4.98 11.52
C GLY A 13 -7.44 3.46 11.69
N LEU A 14 -6.59 2.85 10.88
CA LEU A 14 -6.21 1.45 11.03
C LEU A 14 -4.98 1.30 11.92
N SER A 15 -4.95 0.22 12.69
CA SER A 15 -3.73 -0.25 13.35
C SER A 15 -2.69 -0.72 12.33
N ILE A 16 -1.44 -0.85 12.77
CA ILE A 16 -0.35 -1.30 11.90
C ILE A 16 -0.62 -2.68 11.31
N ASP A 17 -1.17 -3.61 12.08
CA ASP A 17 -1.50 -4.96 11.61
C ASP A 17 -2.57 -4.94 10.52
N GLU A 18 -3.62 -4.15 10.69
CA GLU A 18 -4.67 -3.96 9.67
C GLU A 18 -4.10 -3.31 8.39
N ILE A 19 -3.18 -2.35 8.53
CA ILE A 19 -2.46 -1.78 7.38
C ILE A 19 -1.70 -2.86 6.62
N LYS A 20 -1.04 -3.80 7.31
CA LYS A 20 -0.33 -4.92 6.65
C LYS A 20 -1.29 -5.78 5.84
N GLU A 21 -2.44 -6.14 6.41
CA GLU A 21 -3.45 -6.97 5.74
C GLU A 21 -4.01 -6.27 4.50
N VAL A 22 -4.35 -4.98 4.62
CA VAL A 22 -4.87 -4.20 3.49
C VAL A 22 -3.82 -4.06 2.39
N ALA A 23 -2.58 -3.77 2.74
CA ALA A 23 -1.52 -3.63 1.75
C ALA A 23 -1.20 -4.94 1.02
N LYS A 24 -1.21 -6.09 1.72
CA LYS A 24 -1.14 -7.42 1.09
C LYS A 24 -2.28 -7.63 0.11
N LYS A 25 -3.50 -7.23 0.49
CA LYS A 25 -4.67 -7.39 -0.38
C LYS A 25 -4.58 -6.52 -1.63
N ILE A 26 -4.10 -5.28 -1.50
CA ILE A 26 -3.91 -4.39 -2.64
C ILE A 26 -2.88 -4.98 -3.61
N ARG A 27 -1.79 -5.57 -3.08
CA ARG A 27 -0.79 -6.25 -3.91
C ARG A 27 -1.37 -7.42 -4.70
N GLU A 28 -2.25 -8.22 -4.10
CA GLU A 28 -2.95 -9.29 -4.83
C GLU A 28 -3.80 -8.74 -5.98
N ILE A 29 -4.43 -7.59 -5.80
CA ILE A 29 -5.27 -6.94 -6.82
C ILE A 29 -4.39 -6.38 -7.95
N GLU A 30 -3.29 -5.70 -7.61
CA GLU A 30 -2.32 -5.16 -8.56
C GLU A 30 -1.73 -6.27 -9.45
N GLN A 31 -1.36 -7.41 -8.86
CA GLN A 31 -0.83 -8.56 -9.61
C GLN A 31 -1.85 -9.16 -10.59
N ARG A 32 -3.15 -9.04 -10.31
CA ARG A 32 -4.23 -9.48 -11.21
C ARG A 32 -4.50 -8.50 -12.35
N ASN A 33 -4.13 -7.22 -12.17
CA ASN A 33 -4.34 -6.15 -13.14
C ASN A 33 -3.07 -5.27 -13.26
N PRO A 34 -2.01 -5.78 -13.89
CA PRO A 34 -0.73 -5.08 -13.97
C PRO A 34 -0.76 -3.79 -14.79
N GLU A 35 -1.80 -3.55 -15.58
CA GLU A 35 -1.99 -2.32 -16.37
C GLU A 35 -2.65 -1.19 -15.56
N ARG A 36 -3.04 -1.45 -14.30
CA ARG A 36 -3.78 -0.49 -13.48
C ARG A 36 -2.90 0.06 -12.37
N ASP A 37 -2.69 1.37 -12.41
CA ASP A 37 -1.97 2.09 -11.36
C ASP A 37 -2.83 2.21 -10.09
N PHE A 38 -2.22 1.98 -8.93
CA PHE A 38 -2.82 2.16 -7.61
C PHE A 38 -2.08 3.25 -6.83
N LEU A 39 -2.82 4.21 -6.29
CA LEU A 39 -2.30 5.19 -5.36
C LEU A 39 -2.87 4.91 -3.98
N ILE A 40 -2.02 4.56 -3.02
CA ILE A 40 -2.45 4.21 -1.66
C ILE A 40 -1.95 5.29 -0.71
N TRP A 41 -2.88 5.97 -0.04
CA TRP A 41 -2.58 6.88 1.06
C TRP A 41 -2.97 6.19 2.37
N ILE A 42 -2.00 5.99 3.25
CA ILE A 42 -2.23 5.44 4.59
C ILE A 42 -1.96 6.55 5.61
N SER A 43 -3.00 6.96 6.32
CA SER A 43 -2.95 7.92 7.43
C SER A 43 -3.02 7.15 8.76
N GLY A 44 -2.28 7.56 9.78
CA GLY A 44 -2.09 6.82 11.04
C GLY A 44 -0.70 6.18 11.21
N THR A 45 0.20 6.34 10.22
CA THR A 45 1.61 5.92 10.30
C THR A 45 2.55 7.10 10.56
N GLU A 46 2.02 8.28 10.88
CA GLU A 46 2.81 9.51 11.04
C GLU A 46 3.81 9.42 12.21
N SER A 47 3.50 8.58 13.19
CA SER A 47 4.34 8.29 14.36
C SER A 47 5.20 7.03 14.21
N MET A 48 5.09 6.29 13.10
CA MET A 48 5.86 5.08 12.87
C MET A 48 7.32 5.44 12.57
N GLU A 49 8.26 4.69 13.17
CA GLU A 49 9.67 4.88 12.84
C GLU A 49 9.93 4.46 11.39
N THR A 50 10.77 5.21 10.68
CA THR A 50 11.09 4.96 9.27
C THR A 50 11.57 3.51 9.02
N LYS A 51 12.22 2.87 9.99
CA LYS A 51 12.66 1.47 9.89
C LYS A 51 11.48 0.50 9.79
N GLU A 52 10.46 0.65 10.63
CA GLU A 52 9.29 -0.22 10.64
C GLU A 52 8.48 -0.08 9.35
N ALA A 53 8.37 1.15 8.83
CA ALA A 53 7.75 1.41 7.54
C ALA A 53 8.51 0.73 6.38
N VAL A 54 9.85 0.77 6.41
CA VAL A 54 10.69 0.10 5.40
C VAL A 54 10.56 -1.42 5.47
N GLU A 55 10.52 -2.01 6.67
CA GLU A 55 10.32 -3.46 6.82
C GLU A 55 8.96 -3.90 6.28
N LEU A 56 7.91 -3.14 6.60
CA LEU A 56 6.58 -3.35 6.06
C LEU A 56 6.58 -3.32 4.52
N LEU A 57 7.20 -2.30 3.93
CA LEU A 57 7.33 -2.17 2.48
C LEU A 57 8.09 -3.34 1.86
N LYS A 58 9.16 -3.82 2.48
CA LYS A 58 9.92 -4.99 1.98
C LYS A 58 9.11 -6.29 2.05
N GLU A 59 8.25 -6.44 3.05
CA GLU A 59 7.36 -7.60 3.17
C GLU A 59 6.33 -7.63 2.03
N ILE A 60 5.77 -6.47 1.68
CA ILE A 60 4.73 -6.33 0.65
C ILE A 60 5.34 -6.29 -0.77
N PHE A 61 6.49 -5.62 -0.91
CA PHE A 61 7.21 -5.37 -2.16
C PHE A 61 8.65 -5.91 -2.07
N PRO A 62 8.86 -7.23 -2.03
CA PRO A 62 10.18 -7.85 -1.82
C PRO A 62 11.19 -7.64 -2.96
N ARG A 63 10.80 -6.97 -4.06
CA ARG A 63 11.65 -6.70 -5.23
C ARG A 63 12.05 -5.22 -5.37
N MET A 64 11.78 -4.40 -4.35
CA MET A 64 12.31 -3.03 -4.28
C MET A 64 13.79 -2.99 -3.93
#